data_AF-A0A9D5T479-F1
#
_entry.id   AF-A0A9D5T479-F1
#
_cell.length_a   1.000
_cell.length_b   1.000
_cell.length_c   1.000
_cell.angle_alpha   90.00
_cell.angle_beta   90.00
_cell.angle_gamma   90.00
#
_symmetry.space_group_name_H-M   'P 1'
#
loop_
_entity.id
_entity.type
_entity.pdbx_description
1 polymer ?
#
loop_
_entity_poly.entity_id
_entity_poly.type
_entity_poly.pdbx_seq_one_letter_code
_entity_poly.pdbx_strand_id
1 'polypeptide(L)'
;MTKSQKLEKLKSLTKETNEELLLTFLDMAGDRIVNKAYPYATKTKPVPLKYHSLQIEIALYLYNKQGAEGETSHNENGISRSYESGSIPDSMLSCVVPFASVISSKKETENEMS
;
A
#
# COMPACT_ATOMS: atom_id res chain seq x y z
N MET A 1 0.22 -12.29 -9.50
CA MET A 1 -0.90 -11.53 -10.09
C MET A 1 -0.37 -10.21 -10.64
N THR A 2 -0.64 -9.88 -11.91
CA THR A 2 -0.13 -8.67 -12.57
C THR A 2 -0.91 -7.40 -12.13
N LYS A 3 -0.42 -6.19 -12.49
CA LYS A 3 -1.13 -4.93 -12.20
C LYS A 3 -2.51 -4.89 -12.89
N SER A 4 -2.58 -5.27 -14.17
CA SER A 4 -3.84 -5.38 -14.91
C SER A 4 -4.81 -6.37 -14.28
N GLN A 5 -4.36 -7.56 -13.86
CA GLN A 5 -5.24 -8.52 -13.18
C GLN A 5 -5.81 -7.99 -11.86
N LYS A 6 -5.04 -7.20 -11.10
CA LYS A 6 -5.51 -6.56 -9.87
C LYS A 6 -6.54 -5.46 -10.17
N LEU A 7 -6.31 -4.67 -11.22
CA LEU A 7 -7.22 -3.64 -11.67
C LEU A 7 -8.57 -4.22 -12.12
N GLU A 8 -8.56 -5.27 -12.95
CA GLU A 8 -9.80 -5.93 -13.41
C GLU A 8 -10.63 -6.50 -12.25
N LYS A 9 -9.97 -7.02 -11.22
CA LYS A 9 -10.65 -7.45 -9.99
C LYS A 9 -11.27 -6.29 -9.23
N LEU A 10 -10.58 -5.16 -9.12
CA LEU A 10 -11.17 -3.99 -8.44
C LEU A 10 -12.37 -3.45 -9.20
N LYS A 11 -12.26 -3.31 -10.52
CA LYS A 11 -13.39 -2.89 -11.37
C LYS A 11 -14.63 -3.76 -11.16
N SER A 12 -14.46 -5.09 -11.08
CA SER A 12 -15.61 -5.99 -10.88
C SER A 12 -16.22 -5.88 -9.48
N LEU A 13 -15.43 -5.52 -8.46
CA LEU A 13 -15.87 -5.36 -7.09
C LEU A 13 -16.56 -4.01 -6.84
N THR A 14 -16.02 -2.92 -7.40
CA THR A 14 -16.51 -1.56 -7.18
C THR A 14 -17.54 -1.12 -8.22
N LYS A 15 -17.56 -1.76 -9.40
CA LYS A 15 -18.26 -1.30 -10.61
C LYS A 15 -17.79 0.09 -11.09
N GLU A 16 -16.62 0.54 -10.60
CA GLU A 16 -16.00 1.79 -10.97
C GLU A 16 -15.38 1.70 -12.37
N THR A 17 -15.55 2.75 -13.17
CA THR A 17 -14.98 2.84 -14.52
C THR A 17 -13.71 3.69 -14.54
N ASN A 18 -13.49 4.54 -13.54
CA ASN A 18 -12.28 5.33 -13.41
C ASN A 18 -11.08 4.44 -13.00
N GLU A 19 -10.31 4.01 -14.00
CA GLU A 19 -9.13 3.18 -13.79
C GLU A 19 -8.04 3.88 -13.00
N GLU A 20 -7.79 5.17 -13.26
CA GLU A 20 -6.74 5.93 -12.59
C GLU A 20 -6.99 6.02 -11.08
N LEU A 21 -8.24 6.20 -10.68
CA LEU A 21 -8.66 6.18 -9.28
C LEU A 21 -8.37 4.82 -8.63
N LEU A 22 -8.77 3.71 -9.27
CA LEU A 22 -8.51 2.36 -8.76
C LEU A 22 -7.01 2.04 -8.69
N LEU A 23 -6.24 2.50 -9.68
CA LEU A 23 -4.78 2.36 -9.68
C LEU A 23 -4.14 3.15 -8.54
N THR A 24 -4.63 4.35 -8.24
CA THR A 24 -4.17 5.16 -7.11
C THR A 24 -4.39 4.41 -5.79
N PHE A 25 -5.57 3.79 -5.60
CA PHE A 25 -5.82 2.95 -4.42
C PHE A 25 -4.93 1.71 -4.33
N LEU A 26 -4.65 1.06 -5.46
CA LEU A 26 -3.70 -0.05 -5.49
C LEU A 26 -2.28 0.37 -5.12
N ASP A 27 -1.83 1.52 -5.61
CA ASP A 27 -0.48 2.01 -5.34
C ASP A 27 -0.37 2.41 -3.86
N MET A 28 -1.35 3.13 -3.30
CA MET A 28 -1.43 3.43 -1.86
C MET A 28 -1.44 2.17 -0.97
N ALA A 29 -2.25 1.17 -1.33
CA ALA A 29 -2.29 -0.11 -0.62
C ALA A 29 -0.94 -0.85 -0.70
N GLY A 30 -0.29 -0.78 -1.87
CA GLY A 30 1.01 -1.40 -2.12
C GLY A 30 2.10 -0.81 -1.24
N ASP A 31 2.18 0.52 -1.17
CA ASP A 31 3.17 1.22 -0.35
C ASP A 31 3.05 0.84 1.13
N ARG A 32 1.82 0.71 1.63
CA ARG A 32 1.55 0.38 3.03
C ARG A 32 1.96 -1.05 3.36
N ILE A 33 1.68 -1.99 2.47
CA ILE A 33 2.14 -3.38 2.61
C ILE A 33 3.67 -3.44 2.52
N VAL A 34 4.29 -2.74 1.57
CA VAL A 34 5.74 -2.75 1.36
C VAL A 34 6.47 -2.14 2.54
N ASN A 35 6.00 -1.01 3.07
CA ASN A 35 6.61 -0.37 4.25
C ASN A 35 6.53 -1.27 5.49
N LYS A 36 5.44 -2.02 5.66
CA LYS A 36 5.31 -2.99 6.76
C LYS A 36 6.17 -4.24 6.54
N ALA A 37 6.20 -4.75 5.31
CA ALA A 37 6.97 -5.93 4.95
C ALA A 37 8.48 -5.65 4.94
N TYR A 38 8.91 -4.45 4.60
CA TYR A 38 10.31 -4.08 4.43
C TYR A 38 10.64 -2.78 5.18
N PRO A 39 10.55 -2.76 6.52
CA PRO A 39 10.65 -1.54 7.32
C PRO A 39 12.01 -0.82 7.19
N TYR A 40 13.05 -1.53 6.74
CA TYR A 40 14.41 -0.99 6.58
C TYR A 40 14.90 -1.00 5.13
N ALA A 41 14.01 -1.19 4.14
CA ALA A 41 14.44 -1.17 2.74
C ALA A 41 14.87 0.24 2.32
N THR A 42 16.09 0.35 1.78
CA THR A 42 16.65 1.59 1.21
C THR A 42 16.35 1.75 -0.28
N LYS A 43 15.77 0.73 -0.91
CA LYS A 43 15.40 0.70 -2.33
C LYS A 43 13.94 0.31 -2.45
N THR A 44 13.27 0.79 -3.50
CA THR A 44 11.91 0.41 -3.84
C THR A 44 11.79 -1.11 -3.95
N LYS A 45 10.79 -1.67 -3.26
CA LYS A 45 10.46 -3.10 -3.30
C LYS A 45 9.06 -3.28 -3.88
N PRO A 46 8.83 -4.32 -4.70
CA PRO A 46 7.49 -4.67 -5.11
C PRO A 46 6.72 -5.29 -3.94
N VAL A 47 5.39 -5.26 -4.02
CA VAL A 47 4.52 -6.02 -3.11
C VAL A 47 4.82 -7.52 -3.26
N PRO A 48 5.11 -8.26 -2.17
CA PRO A 48 5.30 -9.70 -2.22
C PRO A 48 4.07 -10.43 -2.75
N LEU A 49 4.26 -11.49 -3.55
CA LEU A 49 3.18 -12.29 -4.16
C LEU A 49 2.09 -12.74 -3.15
N LYS A 50 2.51 -13.12 -1.93
CA LYS A 50 1.62 -13.52 -0.83
C LYS A 50 0.59 -12.45 -0.46
N TYR A 51 0.92 -11.17 -0.66
CA TYR A 51 0.09 -10.03 -0.26
C TYR A 51 -0.65 -9.38 -1.43
N HIS A 52 -0.67 -9.99 -2.62
CA HIS A 52 -1.40 -9.42 -3.76
C HIS A 52 -2.91 -9.36 -3.52
N SER A 53 -3.50 -10.36 -2.86
CA SER A 53 -4.93 -10.33 -2.49
C SER A 53 -5.20 -9.25 -1.44
N LEU A 54 -4.35 -9.17 -0.42
CA LEU A 54 -4.43 -8.14 0.62
C LEU A 54 -4.37 -6.72 0.02
N GLN A 55 -3.52 -6.51 -0.99
CA GLN A 55 -3.43 -5.23 -1.69
C GLN A 55 -4.77 -4.83 -2.33
N ILE A 56 -5.52 -5.79 -2.91
CA ILE A 56 -6.84 -5.55 -3.48
C ILE A 56 -7.85 -5.24 -2.36
N GLU A 57 -7.84 -6.00 -1.27
CA GLU A 57 -8.76 -5.81 -0.15
C GLU A 57 -8.61 -4.43 0.50
N ILE A 58 -7.37 -3.99 0.72
CA ILE A 58 -7.06 -2.66 1.24
C ILE A 58 -7.49 -1.57 0.25
N ALA A 59 -7.24 -1.76 -1.05
CA ALA A 59 -7.66 -0.80 -2.08
C ALA A 59 -9.20 -0.68 -2.14
N LEU A 60 -9.92 -1.79 -2.05
CA LEU A 60 -11.39 -1.81 -1.98
C LEU A 60 -11.90 -1.11 -0.72
N TYR A 61 -11.26 -1.33 0.42
CA TYR A 61 -11.59 -0.64 1.67
C TYR A 61 -11.46 0.87 1.52
N LEU A 62 -10.34 1.35 0.95
CA LEU A 62 -10.11 2.78 0.72
C LEU A 62 -11.16 3.39 -0.22
N TYR A 63 -11.51 2.69 -1.31
CA TYR A 63 -12.57 3.12 -2.21
C TYR A 63 -13.92 3.26 -1.48
N ASN A 64 -14.31 2.24 -0.72
CA ASN A 64 -15.58 2.26 0.03
C ASN A 64 -15.62 3.37 1.08
N LYS A 65 -14.49 3.64 1.75
CA LYS A 65 -14.36 4.74 2.72
C LYS A 65 -14.58 6.10 2.06
N GLN A 66 -13.98 6.34 0.91
CA GLN A 66 -14.15 7.60 0.17
C GLN A 66 -15.61 7.81 -0.25
N GLY A 67 -16.31 6.75 -0.68
CA GLY A 67 -17.74 6.82 -1.01
C GLY A 67 -18.63 7.17 0.18
N ALA A 68 -18.36 6.56 1.35
CA ALA A 68 -19.10 6.83 2.58
C ALA A 68 -18.87 8.26 3.12
N GLU A 69 -17.64 8.78 3.01
CA GLU A 69 -17.33 10.16 3.38
C GLU A 69 -18.10 11.17 2.51
N GLY A 70 -18.24 10.88 1.21
CA GLY A 70 -18.99 11.70 0.26
C GLY A 70 -20.50 11.82 0.55
N GLU A 71 -21.10 10.78 1.14
CA GLU A 71 -22.52 10.77 1.51
C GLU A 71 -22.79 11.45 2.86
N THR A 72 -21.82 11.43 3.77
CA THR A 72 -21.90 12.17 5.06
C THR A 72 -21.51 13.64 4.97
N SER A 73 -20.93 14.07 3.84
CA SER A 73 -20.50 15.44 3.64
C SER A 73 -21.66 16.33 3.20
N HIS A 74 -22.60 16.60 4.13
CA HIS A 74 -23.36 17.83 4.06
C HIS A 74 -22.39 19.01 4.22
N ASN A 75 -22.42 19.87 3.22
CA ASN A 75 -21.64 21.09 3.03
C ASN A 75 -21.66 22.00 4.27
N GLU A 76 -20.69 21.83 5.18
CA GLU A 76 -20.36 22.87 6.16
C GLU A 76 -18.84 23.06 6.25
N ASN A 77 -18.42 24.22 5.75
CA ASN A 77 -17.16 24.89 6.05
C ASN A 77 -15.86 24.17 5.70
N GLY A 78 -15.43 24.32 4.44
CA GLY A 78 -14.26 25.16 4.11
C GLY A 78 -12.97 25.05 4.94
N ILE A 79 -12.72 23.92 5.60
CA ILE A 79 -11.54 23.67 6.41
C ILE A 79 -10.82 22.49 5.78
N SER A 80 -9.75 22.80 5.06
CA SER A 80 -8.76 21.81 4.62
C SER A 80 -8.07 21.26 5.87
N ARG A 81 -8.44 20.03 6.27
CA ARG A 81 -7.81 19.31 7.39
C ARG A 81 -6.83 18.30 6.82
N SER A 82 -5.54 18.49 7.15
CA SER A 82 -4.44 17.61 6.78
C SER A 82 -4.66 16.16 7.27
N TYR A 83 -4.31 15.21 6.40
CA TYR A 83 -4.56 13.77 6.43
C TYR A 83 -4.00 13.00 7.65
N GLU A 84 -4.68 13.04 8.79
CA GLU A 84 -4.35 12.13 9.91
C GLU A 84 -5.49 11.16 10.29
N SER A 85 -6.61 11.14 9.55
CA SER A 85 -7.71 10.17 9.77
C SER A 85 -8.21 9.50 8.47
N GLY A 86 -7.28 9.28 7.53
CA GLY A 86 -7.44 8.48 6.30
C GLY A 86 -6.71 7.12 6.35
N SER A 87 -6.33 6.65 7.53
CA SER A 87 -5.41 5.51 7.69
C SER A 87 -6.11 4.16 7.47
N ILE A 88 -5.44 3.27 6.72
CA ILE A 88 -5.81 1.86 6.60
C ILE A 88 -5.76 1.23 8.00
N PRO A 89 -6.77 0.45 8.42
CA PRO A 89 -6.77 -0.20 9.73
C PRO A 89 -5.53 -1.09 9.92
N ASP A 90 -4.85 -0.94 11.06
CA ASP A 90 -3.70 -1.79 11.42
C ASP A 90 -4.07 -3.27 11.45
N SER A 91 -5.33 -3.60 11.74
CA SER A 91 -5.86 -4.95 11.69
C SER A 91 -5.73 -5.59 10.30
N MET A 92 -5.89 -4.83 9.21
CA MET A 92 -5.67 -5.33 7.85
C MET A 92 -4.19 -5.60 7.56
N LEU A 93 -3.29 -4.86 8.21
CA LEU A 93 -1.84 -5.03 8.06
C LEU A 93 -1.25 -6.05 9.04
N SER A 94 -2.04 -6.56 9.99
CA SER A 94 -1.58 -7.48 11.04
C SER A 94 -1.01 -8.79 10.51
N CYS A 95 -1.46 -9.23 9.33
CA CYS A 95 -0.98 -10.45 8.66
C CYS A 95 0.31 -10.23 7.85
N VAL A 96 0.76 -8.98 7.70
CA VAL A 96 2.02 -8.65 7.01
C VAL A 96 3.19 -8.84 7.96
N VAL A 97 3.97 -9.90 7.70
CA VAL A 97 5.19 -10.21 8.45
C VAL A 97 6.36 -9.41 7.87
N PRO A 98 7.07 -8.61 8.69
CA PRO A 98 8.29 -7.94 8.26
C PRO A 98 9.41 -8.92 7.89
N PHE A 99 10.11 -8.63 6.81
CA PHE A 99 11.34 -9.31 6.43
C PHE A 99 12.48 -8.81 7.30
N ALA A 100 13.09 -9.72 8.06
CA ALA A 100 14.32 -9.48 8.79
C ALA A 100 15.50 -10.14 8.07
N SER A 101 16.65 -9.48 8.06
CA SER A 101 17.92 -10.04 7.59
C SER A 101 18.98 -9.80 8.66
N VAL A 102 19.95 -10.71 8.76
CA VAL A 102 21.12 -10.52 9.62
C VAL A 102 21.99 -9.42 9.01
N ILE A 103 22.40 -8.45 9.84
CA ILE A 103 23.41 -7.45 9.47
C ILE A 103 24.75 -8.17 9.53
N SER A 104 25.25 -8.61 8.38
CA SER A 104 26.61 -9.14 8.26
C SER A 104 27.53 -8.01 7.83
N SER A 105 28.45 -7.61 8.71
CA SER A 105 29.53 -6.70 8.38
C SER A 105 30.49 -7.39 7.41
N LYS A 106 30.53 -6.96 6.15
CA LYS A 106 31.62 -7.32 5.24
C LYS A 106 32.90 -6.72 5.84
N LYS A 107 33.90 -7.55 6.17
CA LYS A 107 35.27 -7.06 6.33
C LYS A 107 35.70 -6.54 4.96
N GLU A 108 35.99 -5.25 4.87
CA GLU A 108 36.77 -4.71 3.77
C GLU A 108 38.12 -5.43 3.81
N THR A 109 38.36 -6.30 2.84
CA THR A 109 39.71 -6.76 2.53
C THR A 109 40.45 -5.55 1.97
N GLU A 110 41.26 -4.92 2.82
CA GLU A 110 42.32 -4.01 2.41
C GLU A 110 43.17 -4.73 1.37
N ASN A 111 43.06 -4.29 0.12
CA ASN A 111 43.92 -4.73 -0.96
C ASN A 111 45.26 -4.00 -0.72
N GLU A 112 46.16 -4.64 0.03
CA GLU A 112 47.53 -4.16 0.15
C GLU A 112 48.15 -4.04 -1.23
N MET A 113 48.56 -2.82 -1.53
CA MET A 113 49.34 -2.43 -2.68
C MET A 113 50.72 -3.10 -2.57
N SER A 114 51.07 -3.93 -3.55
CA SER A 114 52.44 -4.38 -3.82
C SER A 114 52.60 -4.64 -5.31
#